data_AF-A0A7R9G6S6-F1
#
_entry.id   AF-A0A7R9G6S6-F1
#
_cell.length_a   1.000
_cell.length_b   1.000
_cell.length_c   1.000
_cell.angle_alpha   90.00
_cell.angle_beta   90.00
_cell.angle_gamma   90.00
#
_symmetry.space_group_name_H-M   'P 1'
#
loop_
_entity.id
_entity.type
_entity.pdbx_description
1 polymer ?
#
loop_
_entity_poly.entity_id
_entity_poly.type
_entity_poly.pdbx_seq_one_letter_code
_entity_poly.pdbx_strand_id
1 'polypeptide(L)'
;MDVKTESDFETLSSQYSQIKILENIEKSASETGTLADREMKNLLETMETRIDDMAAETADRDGAVRLRLVGMKCALWYERAKSLANTGRETEAIEVLSMTQKLIEPSLTGPELVFMSLIVLNHHSYLLSKRGELDECQALLEKAERVYQGLTSQDGPRQMFTEGDLFCAPSTPTRDKETAEKLERLVTNNLQMLVFVHNKKGDHDKFAKYSHLVLRRTLFMKDTDPVVWITRATMLASYLLTKNRFREARHHLCAASAILDQKEHEINYSEEPDVNEERRKEFQQHRADVAKYWLKYCLFLLSVSKTRMMGMFYNEPNQFMEHVWMQPFQPWDFHAGGHPQDFAGVPQV
;
A
#
# COMPACT_ATOMS: atom_id res chain seq x y z
N MET A 1 21.20 -28.12 14.89
CA MET A 1 21.80 -26.80 15.19
C MET A 1 22.73 -26.99 16.39
N ASP A 2 23.89 -26.35 16.38
CA ASP A 2 24.81 -26.34 17.54
C ASP A 2 24.23 -25.45 18.65
N VAL A 3 24.50 -25.78 19.92
CA VAL A 3 24.01 -25.07 21.12
C VAL A 3 24.36 -23.56 21.10
N LYS A 4 25.53 -23.23 20.53
CA LYS A 4 25.98 -21.84 20.34
C LYS A 4 25.04 -21.08 19.39
N THR A 5 24.70 -21.69 18.26
CA THR A 5 23.83 -21.09 17.24
C THR A 5 22.43 -20.82 17.76
N GLU A 6 21.88 -21.71 18.59
CA GLU A 6 20.57 -21.52 19.23
C GLU A 6 20.57 -20.34 20.21
N SER A 7 21.62 -20.24 21.05
CA SER A 7 21.81 -19.10 21.95
C SER A 7 21.98 -17.76 21.22
N ASP A 8 22.66 -17.77 20.07
CA ASP A 8 22.81 -16.57 19.24
C ASP A 8 21.47 -16.10 18.66
N PHE A 9 20.64 -17.02 18.17
CA PHE A 9 19.28 -16.71 17.69
C PHE A 9 18.36 -16.18 18.79
N GLU A 10 18.39 -16.76 19.99
CA GLU A 10 17.64 -16.25 21.15
C GLU A 10 18.05 -14.82 21.51
N THR A 11 19.36 -14.54 21.48
CA THR A 11 19.86 -13.19 21.76
C THR A 11 19.37 -12.20 20.70
N LEU A 12 19.48 -12.55 19.42
CA LEU A 12 18.98 -11.72 18.32
C LEU A 12 17.46 -11.49 18.43
N SER A 13 16.69 -12.50 18.84
CA SER A 13 15.25 -12.37 19.07
C SER A 13 14.92 -11.36 20.17
N SER A 14 15.66 -11.42 21.29
CA SER A 14 15.49 -10.48 22.40
C SER A 14 15.84 -9.05 22.00
N GLN A 15 16.97 -8.88 21.30
CA GLN A 15 17.41 -7.57 20.80
C GLN A 15 16.44 -7.00 19.76
N TYR A 16 15.92 -7.81 18.85
CA TYR A 16 14.90 -7.36 17.90
C TYR A 16 13.59 -6.92 18.59
N SER A 17 13.20 -7.61 19.66
CA SER A 17 12.05 -7.20 20.48
C SER A 17 12.29 -5.84 21.15
N GLN A 18 13.52 -5.56 21.60
CA GLN A 18 13.90 -4.25 22.15
C GLN A 18 13.83 -3.15 21.09
N ILE A 19 14.27 -3.41 19.86
CA ILE A 19 14.10 -2.49 18.71
C ILE A 19 12.61 -2.10 18.57
N LYS A 20 11.70 -3.09 18.58
CA LYS A 20 10.25 -2.82 18.47
C LYS A 20 9.68 -2.00 19.62
N ILE A 21 10.22 -2.15 20.83
CA ILE A 21 9.85 -1.31 21.97
C ILE A 21 10.32 0.13 21.77
N LEU A 22 11.58 0.33 21.34
CA LEU A 22 12.16 1.65 21.09
C LEU A 22 11.40 2.40 19.98
N GLU A 23 11.02 1.72 18.89
CA GLU A 23 10.18 2.29 17.82
C GLU A 23 8.84 2.83 18.34
N ASN A 24 8.19 2.09 19.25
CA ASN A 24 6.91 2.51 19.82
C ASN A 24 7.05 3.72 20.75
N ILE A 25 8.17 3.81 21.48
CA ILE A 25 8.48 4.96 22.34
C ILE A 25 8.69 6.21 21.48
N GLU A 26 9.46 6.11 20.40
CA GLU A 26 9.72 7.21 19.45
C GLU A 26 8.43 7.76 18.84
N LYS A 27 7.47 6.89 18.48
CA LYS A 27 6.14 7.29 17.98
C LYS A 27 5.31 8.10 18.99
N SER A 28 5.61 8.00 20.29
CA SER A 28 4.79 8.54 21.38
C SER A 28 5.33 9.83 22.03
N ALA A 29 6.58 10.24 21.76
CA ALA A 29 7.22 11.35 22.48
C ALA A 29 8.05 12.26 21.56
N SER A 30 7.79 13.59 21.56
CA SER A 30 8.50 14.55 20.71
C SER A 30 9.83 15.08 21.29
N GLU A 31 10.18 14.77 22.55
CA GLU A 31 11.38 15.31 23.22
C GLU A 31 12.43 14.24 23.60
N THR A 32 12.06 12.95 23.69
CA THR A 32 12.98 11.84 24.05
C THR A 32 13.68 11.20 22.86
N GLY A 33 13.39 11.64 21.62
CA GLY A 33 13.87 10.99 20.38
C GLY A 33 15.38 10.79 20.33
N THR A 34 16.18 11.75 20.81
CA THR A 34 17.64 11.69 20.66
C THR A 34 18.35 10.59 21.47
N LEU A 35 17.78 10.12 22.58
CA LEU A 35 18.37 9.03 23.37
C LEU A 35 17.97 7.67 22.80
N ALA A 36 16.68 7.50 22.49
CA ALA A 36 16.16 6.29 21.86
C ALA A 36 16.84 6.02 20.50
N ASP A 37 17.09 7.06 19.70
CA ASP A 37 17.81 6.95 18.43
C ASP A 37 19.25 6.42 18.59
N ARG A 38 19.95 6.87 19.64
CA ARG A 38 21.33 6.41 19.92
C ARG A 38 21.34 4.96 20.38
N GLU A 39 20.41 4.59 21.25
CA GLU A 39 20.25 3.21 21.72
C GLU A 39 19.89 2.27 20.57
N MET A 40 18.93 2.68 19.74
CA MET A 40 18.54 1.98 18.52
C MET A 40 19.73 1.76 17.60
N LYS A 41 20.50 2.81 17.31
CA LYS A 41 21.68 2.72 16.44
C LYS A 41 22.72 1.73 16.98
N ASN A 42 23.07 1.83 18.26
CA ASN A 42 24.05 0.93 18.87
C ASN A 42 23.57 -0.52 18.86
N LEU A 43 22.28 -0.74 19.09
CA LEU A 43 21.67 -2.07 19.06
C LEU A 43 21.71 -2.68 17.65
N LEU A 44 21.33 -1.89 16.63
CA LEU A 44 21.41 -2.29 15.22
C LEU A 44 22.83 -2.67 14.80
N GLU A 45 23.84 -1.86 15.14
CA GLU A 45 25.26 -2.14 14.83
C GLU A 45 25.77 -3.41 15.54
N THR A 46 25.35 -3.63 16.79
CA THR A 46 25.71 -4.83 17.56
C THR A 46 25.07 -6.09 16.97
N MET A 47 23.82 -6.00 16.54
CA MET A 47 23.14 -7.13 15.89
C MET A 47 23.72 -7.44 14.51
N GLU A 48 24.06 -6.42 13.72
CA GLU A 48 24.66 -6.59 12.40
C GLU A 48 26.01 -7.32 12.46
N THR A 49 26.90 -6.89 13.36
CA THR A 49 28.20 -7.55 13.56
C THR A 49 28.03 -9.01 13.95
N ARG A 50 27.09 -9.32 14.85
CA ARG A 50 26.78 -10.71 15.23
C ARG A 50 26.26 -11.54 14.06
N ILE A 51 25.37 -10.99 13.23
CA ILE A 51 24.86 -11.69 12.04
C ILE A 51 26.00 -11.96 11.05
N ASP A 52 26.92 -11.02 10.87
CA ASP A 52 28.07 -11.19 9.98
C ASP A 52 29.02 -12.28 10.49
N ASP A 53 29.26 -12.34 11.81
CA ASP A 53 30.04 -13.41 12.44
C ASP A 53 29.35 -14.79 12.24
N MET A 54 28.05 -14.87 12.47
CA MET A 54 27.26 -16.09 12.24
C MET A 54 27.27 -16.51 10.76
N ALA A 55 27.20 -15.55 9.83
CA ALA A 55 27.22 -15.81 8.40
C ALA A 55 28.59 -16.34 7.94
N ALA A 56 29.68 -15.83 8.50
CA ALA A 56 31.03 -16.33 8.26
C ALA A 56 31.22 -17.77 8.78
N GLU A 57 30.66 -18.09 9.95
CA GLU A 57 30.71 -19.44 10.54
C GLU A 57 29.86 -20.48 9.78
N THR A 58 28.81 -20.03 9.08
CA THR A 58 27.82 -20.91 8.40
C THR A 58 28.01 -21.03 6.88
N ALA A 59 29.07 -20.43 6.33
CA ALA A 59 29.33 -20.32 4.88
C ALA A 59 29.22 -21.63 4.08
N ASP A 60 29.49 -22.78 4.70
CA ASP A 60 29.54 -24.10 4.04
C ASP A 60 28.43 -25.11 4.46
N ARG A 61 27.50 -24.76 5.37
CA ARG A 61 26.73 -25.79 6.10
C ARG A 61 25.21 -25.83 5.88
N ASP A 62 24.54 -24.72 5.56
CA ASP A 62 23.07 -24.73 5.35
C ASP A 62 22.57 -23.51 4.56
N GLY A 63 21.99 -23.76 3.38
CA GLY A 63 21.43 -22.71 2.52
C GLY A 63 20.24 -21.98 3.14
N ALA A 64 19.42 -22.64 3.96
CA ALA A 64 18.25 -22.04 4.61
C ALA A 64 18.66 -21.10 5.75
N VAL A 65 19.63 -21.52 6.59
CA VAL A 65 20.19 -20.65 7.64
C VAL A 65 20.85 -19.42 7.04
N ARG A 66 21.57 -19.58 5.92
CA ARG A 66 22.16 -18.44 5.20
C ARG A 66 21.10 -17.46 4.70
N LEU A 67 20.01 -17.95 4.08
CA LEU A 67 18.91 -17.10 3.62
C LEU A 67 18.23 -16.37 4.78
N ARG A 68 18.06 -17.04 5.92
CA ARG A 68 17.54 -16.44 7.15
C ARG A 68 18.43 -15.32 7.66
N LEU A 69 19.74 -15.53 7.75
CA LEU A 69 20.69 -14.50 8.19
C LEU A 69 20.70 -13.29 7.25
N VAL A 70 20.62 -13.52 5.94
CA VAL A 70 20.44 -12.45 4.95
C VAL A 70 19.13 -11.69 5.20
N GLY A 71 18.03 -12.42 5.46
CA GLY A 71 16.74 -11.82 5.80
C GLY A 71 16.80 -10.96 7.05
N MET A 72 17.42 -11.47 8.13
CA MET A 72 17.63 -10.72 9.37
C MET A 72 18.43 -9.44 9.12
N LYS A 73 19.54 -9.53 8.37
CA LYS A 73 20.34 -8.35 8.02
C LYS A 73 19.52 -7.32 7.24
N CYS A 74 18.71 -7.77 6.29
CA CYS A 74 17.79 -6.91 5.55
C CYS A 74 16.75 -6.24 6.46
N ALA A 75 16.23 -6.96 7.46
CA ALA A 75 15.30 -6.41 8.43
C ALA A 75 15.95 -5.32 9.29
N LEU A 76 17.18 -5.53 9.77
CA LEU A 76 17.92 -4.51 10.51
C LEU A 76 18.19 -3.25 9.67
N TRP A 77 18.63 -3.43 8.42
CA TRP A 77 18.84 -2.29 7.51
C TRP A 77 17.53 -1.57 7.18
N TYR A 78 16.41 -2.29 7.09
CA TYR A 78 15.09 -1.70 6.93
C TYR A 78 14.69 -0.84 8.15
N GLU A 79 14.90 -1.32 9.38
CA GLU A 79 14.64 -0.52 10.58
C GLU A 79 15.57 0.70 10.68
N ARG A 80 16.84 0.55 10.31
CA ARG A 80 17.77 1.67 10.21
C ARG A 80 17.27 2.74 9.23
N ALA A 81 16.76 2.33 8.06
CA ALA A 81 16.21 3.26 7.08
C ALA A 81 14.96 3.98 7.61
N LYS A 82 14.09 3.31 8.37
CA LYS A 82 12.94 3.94 9.05
C LYS A 82 13.38 5.00 10.05
N SER A 83 14.30 4.68 10.96
CA SER A 83 14.83 5.65 11.93
C SER A 83 15.50 6.85 11.25
N LEU A 84 16.30 6.61 10.19
CA LEU A 84 16.89 7.69 9.39
C LEU A 84 15.83 8.58 8.73
N ALA A 85 14.76 8.00 8.18
CA ALA A 85 13.68 8.76 7.57
C ALA A 85 12.90 9.60 8.61
N ASN A 86 12.64 9.05 9.80
CA ASN A 86 11.96 9.75 10.90
C ASN A 86 12.78 10.94 11.43
N THR A 87 14.11 10.80 11.46
CA THR A 87 15.03 11.87 11.87
C THR A 87 15.34 12.88 10.74
N GLY A 88 14.64 12.79 9.60
CA GLY A 88 14.80 13.71 8.46
C GLY A 88 16.03 13.44 7.58
N ARG A 89 16.78 12.37 7.83
CA ARG A 89 17.98 11.96 7.07
C ARG A 89 17.58 11.09 5.87
N GLU A 90 16.65 11.58 5.05
CA GLU A 90 16.04 10.79 3.98
C GLU A 90 17.04 10.30 2.92
N THR A 91 18.12 11.04 2.65
CA THR A 91 19.14 10.61 1.66
C THR A 91 19.86 9.36 2.11
N GLU A 92 20.25 9.31 3.38
CA GLU A 92 20.92 8.14 3.95
C GLU A 92 19.95 6.96 4.05
N ALA A 93 18.66 7.22 4.36
CA ALA A 93 17.63 6.17 4.34
C ALA A 93 17.49 5.53 2.95
N ILE A 94 17.47 6.35 1.89
CA ILE A 94 17.42 5.89 0.49
C ILE A 94 18.67 5.07 0.12
N GLU A 95 19.85 5.52 0.52
CA GLU A 95 21.10 4.78 0.28
C GLU A 95 21.07 3.40 0.96
N VAL A 96 20.66 3.34 2.24
CA VAL A 96 20.49 2.09 2.98
C VAL A 96 19.48 1.18 2.27
N LEU A 97 18.32 1.70 1.87
CA LEU A 97 17.30 0.90 1.15
C LEU A 97 17.83 0.37 -0.20
N SER A 98 18.62 1.16 -0.93
CA SER A 98 19.26 0.70 -2.17
C SER A 98 20.27 -0.42 -1.90
N MET A 99 21.08 -0.32 -0.84
CA MET A 99 21.99 -1.39 -0.43
C MET A 99 21.22 -2.66 -0.03
N THR A 100 20.13 -2.53 0.72
CA THR A 100 19.27 -3.67 1.09
C THR A 100 18.71 -4.38 -0.15
N GLN A 101 18.28 -3.63 -1.18
CA GLN A 101 17.79 -4.22 -2.42
C GLN A 101 18.87 -5.03 -3.15
N LYS A 102 20.10 -4.51 -3.21
CA LYS A 102 21.24 -5.21 -3.82
C LYS A 102 21.60 -6.49 -3.07
N LEU A 103 21.41 -6.52 -1.75
CA LEU A 103 21.63 -7.69 -0.92
C LEU A 103 20.56 -8.78 -1.14
N ILE A 104 19.30 -8.37 -1.32
CA ILE A 104 18.17 -9.30 -1.53
C ILE A 104 18.20 -9.94 -2.92
N GLU A 105 18.54 -9.16 -3.96
CA GLU A 105 18.34 -9.53 -5.37
C GLU A 105 18.96 -10.88 -5.80
N PRO A 106 20.19 -11.25 -5.39
CA PRO A 106 20.78 -12.54 -5.75
C PRO A 106 20.08 -13.76 -5.14
N SER A 107 19.31 -13.55 -4.06
CA SER A 107 18.73 -14.62 -3.23
C SER A 107 17.20 -14.60 -3.22
N LEU A 108 16.56 -13.89 -4.14
CA LEU A 108 15.10 -13.72 -4.24
C LEU A 108 14.34 -14.99 -4.69
N THR A 109 14.89 -16.16 -4.40
CA THR A 109 14.29 -17.47 -4.63
C THR A 109 13.68 -18.05 -3.35
N GLY A 110 14.10 -17.57 -2.17
CA GLY A 110 13.65 -18.07 -0.87
C GLY A 110 12.44 -17.31 -0.30
N PRO A 111 11.48 -17.99 0.36
CA PRO A 111 10.32 -17.36 0.99
C PRO A 111 10.69 -16.35 2.10
N GLU A 112 11.89 -16.45 2.67
CA GLU A 112 12.44 -15.57 3.71
C GLU A 112 12.62 -14.13 3.22
N LEU A 113 12.87 -13.94 1.92
CA LEU A 113 13.26 -12.65 1.36
C LEU A 113 12.17 -11.97 0.54
N VAL A 114 11.08 -12.67 0.19
CA VAL A 114 10.01 -12.11 -0.64
C VAL A 114 9.29 -10.98 0.09
N PHE A 115 8.87 -11.20 1.34
CA PHE A 115 8.20 -10.18 2.13
C PHE A 115 9.12 -8.97 2.35
N MET A 116 10.37 -9.23 2.72
CA MET A 116 11.40 -8.20 2.88
C MET A 116 11.64 -7.40 1.58
N SER A 117 11.64 -8.05 0.42
CA SER A 117 11.76 -7.38 -0.87
C SER A 117 10.59 -6.41 -1.09
N LEU A 118 9.36 -6.88 -0.85
CA LEU A 118 8.15 -6.07 -1.07
C LEU A 118 8.08 -4.86 -0.14
N ILE A 119 8.46 -5.01 1.14
CA ILE A 119 8.40 -3.91 2.11
C ILE A 119 9.50 -2.87 1.87
N VAL A 120 10.71 -3.33 1.51
CA VAL A 120 11.82 -2.44 1.15
C VAL A 120 11.52 -1.68 -0.13
N LEU A 121 10.95 -2.33 -1.15
CA LEU A 121 10.52 -1.66 -2.39
C LEU A 121 9.43 -0.63 -2.12
N ASN A 122 8.45 -0.94 -1.25
CA ASN A 122 7.40 0.01 -0.86
C ASN A 122 7.98 1.28 -0.23
N HIS A 123 8.81 1.10 0.80
CA HIS A 123 9.36 2.21 1.57
C HIS A 123 10.33 3.05 0.74
N HIS A 124 11.17 2.42 -0.07
CA HIS A 124 12.05 3.13 -0.99
C HIS A 124 11.24 3.98 -1.99
N SER A 125 10.20 3.40 -2.58
CA SER A 125 9.30 4.13 -3.48
C SER A 125 8.59 5.29 -2.78
N TYR A 126 8.20 5.13 -1.51
CA TYR A 126 7.62 6.22 -0.73
C TYR A 126 8.59 7.40 -0.57
N LEU A 127 9.85 7.15 -0.17
CA LEU A 127 10.84 8.22 0.00
C LEU A 127 11.18 8.92 -1.31
N LEU A 128 11.35 8.17 -2.41
CA LEU A 128 11.57 8.76 -3.73
C LEU A 128 10.36 9.58 -4.21
N SER A 129 9.14 9.17 -3.86
CA SER A 129 7.92 9.89 -4.25
C SER A 129 7.85 11.28 -3.62
N LYS A 130 8.33 11.42 -2.38
CA LYS A 130 8.45 12.73 -1.69
C LYS A 130 9.42 13.67 -2.41
N ARG A 131 10.45 13.12 -3.04
CA ARG A 131 11.43 13.87 -3.86
C ARG A 131 10.92 14.19 -5.26
N GLY A 132 9.77 13.65 -5.65
CA GLY A 132 9.23 13.79 -7.00
C GLY A 132 9.91 12.88 -8.03
N GLU A 133 10.71 11.90 -7.61
CA GLU A 133 11.43 10.94 -8.47
C GLU A 133 10.48 9.83 -8.96
N LEU A 134 9.41 10.22 -9.66
CA LEU A 134 8.28 9.34 -9.99
C LEU A 134 8.63 8.19 -10.95
N ASP A 135 9.62 8.37 -11.81
CA ASP A 135 10.09 7.31 -12.73
C ASP A 135 10.73 6.15 -11.97
N GLU A 136 11.58 6.46 -11.00
CA GLU A 136 12.24 5.46 -10.15
C GLU A 136 11.22 4.77 -9.23
N CYS A 137 10.30 5.53 -8.64
CA CYS A 137 9.16 4.96 -7.90
C CYS A 137 8.39 3.94 -8.74
N GLN A 138 8.05 4.29 -9.98
CA GLN A 138 7.33 3.38 -10.87
C GLN A 138 8.13 2.10 -11.11
N ALA A 139 9.43 2.22 -11.41
CA ALA A 139 10.29 1.07 -11.69
C ALA A 139 10.39 0.11 -10.49
N LEU A 140 10.53 0.66 -9.28
CA LEU A 140 10.58 -0.13 -8.03
C LEU A 140 9.25 -0.83 -7.75
N LEU A 141 8.12 -0.15 -7.94
CA LEU A 141 6.80 -0.74 -7.68
C LEU A 141 6.39 -1.76 -8.74
N GLU A 142 6.75 -1.55 -10.02
CA GLU A 142 6.58 -2.56 -11.07
C GLU A 142 7.48 -3.78 -10.81
N LYS A 143 8.68 -3.59 -10.21
CA LYS A 143 9.49 -4.70 -9.71
C LYS A 143 8.78 -5.44 -8.58
N ALA A 144 8.17 -4.73 -7.62
CA ALA A 144 7.39 -5.35 -6.54
C ALA A 144 6.20 -6.16 -7.08
N GLU A 145 5.50 -5.65 -8.09
CA GLU A 145 4.42 -6.38 -8.77
C GLU A 145 4.94 -7.68 -9.40
N ARG A 146 6.08 -7.65 -10.11
CA ARG A 146 6.72 -8.85 -10.68
C ARG A 146 7.11 -9.87 -9.61
N VAL A 147 7.65 -9.43 -8.48
CA VAL A 147 8.01 -10.31 -7.36
C VAL A 147 6.78 -11.03 -6.82
N TYR A 148 5.68 -10.30 -6.59
CA TYR A 148 4.42 -10.90 -6.14
C TYR A 148 3.78 -11.80 -7.20
N GLN A 149 3.86 -11.45 -8.49
CA GLN A 149 3.39 -12.31 -9.58
C GLN A 149 4.18 -13.62 -9.68
N GLY A 150 5.50 -13.56 -9.53
CA GLY A 150 6.37 -14.73 -9.45
C GLY A 150 6.00 -15.64 -8.28
N LEU A 151 5.69 -15.05 -7.12
CA LEU A 151 5.15 -15.80 -5.99
C LEU A 151 3.81 -16.45 -6.34
N THR A 152 2.86 -15.68 -6.90
CA THR A 152 1.49 -16.13 -7.21
C THR A 152 1.37 -17.19 -8.28
N SER A 153 2.37 -17.32 -9.15
CA SER A 153 2.39 -18.30 -10.24
C SER A 153 2.86 -19.70 -9.81
N GLN A 154 3.36 -19.87 -8.58
CA GLN A 154 3.77 -21.17 -8.06
C GLN A 154 2.60 -21.90 -7.38
N ASP A 155 2.37 -23.16 -7.74
CA ASP A 155 1.33 -24.01 -7.15
C ASP A 155 1.71 -24.48 -5.73
N GLY A 156 0.75 -24.38 -4.81
CA GLY A 156 0.86 -24.94 -3.46
C GLY A 156 0.71 -23.93 -2.30
N PRO A 157 0.47 -24.41 -1.07
CA PRO A 157 0.40 -23.57 0.11
C PRO A 157 1.77 -22.95 0.42
N ARG A 158 1.80 -21.62 0.56
CA ARG A 158 3.07 -20.88 0.68
C ARG A 158 3.43 -20.63 2.11
N GLN A 159 4.67 -20.96 2.42
CA GLN A 159 5.37 -20.52 3.61
C GLN A 159 5.96 -19.14 3.33
N MET A 160 5.76 -18.20 4.25
CA MET A 160 6.27 -16.85 4.17
C MET A 160 6.86 -16.49 5.53
N PHE A 161 7.80 -15.55 5.55
CA PHE A 161 8.33 -14.98 6.77
C PHE A 161 8.07 -13.48 6.74
N THR A 162 7.46 -12.96 7.79
CA THR A 162 7.49 -11.53 8.10
C THR A 162 8.86 -11.13 8.65
N GLU A 163 9.10 -9.83 8.79
CA GLU A 163 10.32 -9.30 9.41
C GLU A 163 10.58 -9.88 10.81
N GLY A 164 9.52 -10.10 11.60
CA GLY A 164 9.61 -10.67 12.95
C GLY A 164 9.87 -12.17 12.96
N ASP A 165 9.25 -12.91 12.04
CA ASP A 165 9.40 -14.39 11.96
C ASP A 165 10.86 -14.79 11.71
N LEU A 166 11.63 -13.93 11.05
CA LEU A 166 13.06 -14.13 10.83
C LEU A 166 13.83 -14.26 12.15
N PHE A 167 13.37 -13.64 13.24
CA PHE A 167 14.03 -13.63 14.54
C PHE A 167 13.50 -14.68 15.53
N CYS A 168 12.36 -15.33 15.26
CA CYS A 168 11.77 -16.31 16.16
C CYS A 168 12.46 -17.69 16.13
N ALA A 169 12.53 -18.37 17.28
CA ALA A 169 13.00 -19.76 17.38
C ALA A 169 11.84 -20.69 17.82
N PRO A 170 11.62 -21.84 17.14
CA PRO A 170 12.25 -22.30 15.90
C PRO A 170 11.80 -21.49 14.67
N SER A 171 12.65 -21.41 13.63
CA SER A 171 12.32 -20.82 12.32
C SER A 171 11.36 -21.71 11.54
N THR A 172 10.18 -21.96 12.10
CA THR A 172 9.10 -22.56 11.35
C THR A 172 8.35 -21.44 10.66
N PRO A 173 8.32 -21.41 9.32
CA PRO A 173 7.48 -20.45 8.61
C PRO A 173 6.05 -20.58 9.12
N THR A 174 5.48 -19.46 9.51
CA THR A 174 4.11 -19.37 9.97
C THR A 174 3.21 -19.59 8.77
N ARG A 175 2.38 -20.64 8.85
CA ARG A 175 1.28 -20.87 7.89
C ARG A 175 0.01 -20.16 8.35
N ASP A 176 0.16 -19.13 9.17
CA ASP A 176 -0.97 -18.47 9.79
C ASP A 176 -1.71 -17.59 8.78
N LYS A 177 -3.01 -17.46 9.03
CA LYS A 177 -3.88 -16.58 8.24
C LYS A 177 -3.40 -15.12 8.31
N GLU A 178 -2.78 -14.75 9.44
CA GLU A 178 -2.31 -13.40 9.71
C GLU A 178 -1.16 -12.98 8.78
N THR A 179 -0.16 -13.84 8.55
CA THR A 179 0.97 -13.54 7.65
C THR A 179 0.49 -13.40 6.21
N ALA A 180 -0.45 -14.24 5.78
CA ALA A 180 -1.08 -14.10 4.47
C ALA A 180 -1.83 -12.77 4.33
N GLU A 181 -2.59 -12.37 5.35
CA GLU A 181 -3.29 -11.07 5.38
C GLU A 181 -2.32 -9.88 5.36
N LYS A 182 -1.21 -9.95 6.13
CA LYS A 182 -0.14 -8.93 6.13
C LYS A 182 0.48 -8.78 4.74
N LEU A 183 0.77 -9.88 4.06
CA LEU A 183 1.28 -9.87 2.69
C LEU A 183 0.27 -9.23 1.73
N GLU A 184 -0.99 -9.66 1.77
CA GLU A 184 -2.03 -9.12 0.90
C GLU A 184 -2.24 -7.61 1.14
N ARG A 185 -2.11 -7.14 2.39
CA ARG A 185 -2.12 -5.70 2.73
C ARG A 185 -0.91 -4.98 2.15
N LEU A 186 0.30 -5.50 2.33
CA LEU A 186 1.52 -4.90 1.79
C LEU A 186 1.48 -4.77 0.27
N VAL A 187 1.02 -5.81 -0.43
CA VAL A 187 0.85 -5.78 -1.89
C VAL A 187 -0.21 -4.77 -2.31
N THR A 188 -1.30 -4.64 -1.55
CA THR A 188 -2.31 -3.62 -1.79
C THR A 188 -1.75 -2.21 -1.60
N ASN A 189 -0.88 -1.99 -0.60
CA ASN A 189 -0.18 -0.71 -0.39
C ASN A 189 0.78 -0.39 -1.56
N ASN A 190 1.49 -1.39 -2.10
CA ASN A 190 2.30 -1.22 -3.31
C ASN A 190 1.46 -0.77 -4.51
N LEU A 191 0.28 -1.37 -4.70
CA LEU A 191 -0.63 -0.98 -5.78
C LEU A 191 -1.22 0.42 -5.57
N GLN A 192 -1.51 0.81 -4.33
CA GLN A 192 -1.93 2.19 -4.02
C GLN A 192 -0.84 3.21 -4.36
N MET A 193 0.43 2.88 -4.11
CA MET A 193 1.54 3.73 -4.51
C MET A 193 1.64 3.84 -6.05
N LEU A 194 1.38 2.76 -6.79
CA LEU A 194 1.30 2.81 -8.26
C LEU A 194 0.15 3.70 -8.74
N VAL A 195 -1.01 3.66 -8.07
CA VAL A 195 -2.12 4.58 -8.37
C VAL A 195 -1.66 6.03 -8.22
N PHE A 196 -0.99 6.36 -7.12
CA PHE A 196 -0.45 7.70 -6.88
C PHE A 196 0.53 8.13 -7.99
N VAL A 197 1.52 7.28 -8.30
CA VAL A 197 2.55 7.58 -9.30
C VAL A 197 1.92 7.78 -10.68
N HIS A 198 1.04 6.89 -11.13
CA HIS A 198 0.40 7.02 -12.45
C HIS A 198 -0.54 8.22 -12.54
N ASN A 199 -1.23 8.58 -11.44
CA ASN A 199 -2.01 9.81 -11.39
C ASN A 199 -1.12 11.05 -11.60
N LYS A 200 -0.01 11.15 -10.86
CA LYS A 200 0.93 12.26 -10.95
C LYS A 200 1.59 12.37 -12.33
N LYS A 201 1.87 11.24 -12.97
CA LYS A 201 2.42 11.18 -14.34
C LYS A 201 1.38 11.42 -15.44
N GLY A 202 0.09 11.49 -15.10
CA GLY A 202 -0.99 11.63 -16.07
C GLY A 202 -1.28 10.35 -16.89
N ASP A 203 -0.75 9.18 -16.48
CA ASP A 203 -1.05 7.91 -17.14
C ASP A 203 -2.43 7.42 -16.70
N HIS A 204 -3.42 7.83 -17.47
CA HIS A 204 -4.83 7.66 -17.17
C HIS A 204 -5.31 6.20 -17.18
N ASP A 205 -4.79 5.40 -18.10
CA ASP A 205 -5.21 4.01 -18.25
C ASP A 205 -4.63 3.15 -17.12
N LYS A 206 -3.34 3.33 -16.80
CA LYS A 206 -2.74 2.62 -15.67
C LYS A 206 -3.33 3.08 -14.34
N PHE A 207 -3.58 4.38 -14.17
CA PHE A 207 -4.29 4.89 -12.99
C PHE A 207 -5.64 4.19 -12.78
N ALA A 208 -6.48 4.12 -13.81
CA ALA A 208 -7.78 3.47 -13.72
C ALA A 208 -7.67 1.96 -13.43
N LYS A 209 -6.72 1.28 -14.09
CA LYS A 209 -6.45 -0.15 -13.91
C LYS A 209 -6.05 -0.46 -12.46
N TYR A 210 -5.05 0.25 -11.93
CA TYR A 210 -4.57 0.00 -10.56
C TYR A 210 -5.59 0.42 -9.52
N SER A 211 -6.34 1.52 -9.73
CA SER A 211 -7.42 1.95 -8.83
C SER A 211 -8.51 0.88 -8.72
N HIS A 212 -8.91 0.30 -9.86
CA HIS A 212 -9.86 -0.81 -9.87
C HIS A 212 -9.32 -2.03 -9.12
N LEU A 213 -8.05 -2.39 -9.32
CA LEU A 213 -7.43 -3.54 -8.67
C LEU A 213 -7.33 -3.35 -7.14
N VAL A 214 -6.97 -2.15 -6.67
CA VAL A 214 -6.98 -1.81 -5.24
C VAL A 214 -8.38 -2.00 -4.66
N LEU A 215 -9.40 -1.40 -5.28
CA LEU A 215 -10.80 -1.54 -4.82
C LEU A 215 -11.24 -3.01 -4.74
N ARG A 216 -10.87 -3.81 -5.74
CA ARG A 216 -11.18 -5.23 -5.76
C ARG A 216 -10.53 -5.96 -4.58
N ARG A 217 -9.24 -5.71 -4.33
CA ARG A 217 -8.48 -6.34 -3.24
C ARG A 217 -9.02 -5.95 -1.86
N THR A 218 -9.25 -4.65 -1.63
CA THR A 218 -9.79 -4.17 -0.35
C THR A 218 -11.19 -4.71 -0.07
N LEU A 219 -12.00 -4.94 -1.11
CA LEU A 219 -13.33 -5.56 -0.96
C LEU A 219 -13.23 -7.01 -0.50
N PHE A 220 -12.32 -7.80 -1.09
CA PHE A 220 -12.11 -9.19 -0.69
C PHE A 220 -11.52 -9.33 0.71
N MET A 221 -10.60 -8.45 1.09
CA MET A 221 -9.96 -8.45 2.41
C MET A 221 -10.88 -7.96 3.53
N LYS A 222 -11.95 -7.22 3.22
CA LYS A 222 -12.83 -6.53 4.19
C LYS A 222 -12.06 -5.61 5.16
N ASP A 223 -10.92 -5.08 4.72
CA ASP A 223 -9.95 -4.30 5.52
C ASP A 223 -10.23 -2.78 5.45
N THR A 224 -11.32 -2.37 4.81
CA THR A 224 -11.63 -0.95 4.61
C THR A 224 -13.07 -0.69 5.00
N ASP A 225 -13.27 0.45 5.68
CA ASP A 225 -14.60 0.96 5.96
C ASP A 225 -15.43 1.02 4.64
N PRO A 226 -16.60 0.37 4.60
CA PRO A 226 -17.52 0.42 3.47
C PRO A 226 -17.76 1.81 2.92
N VAL A 227 -17.86 2.84 3.76
CA VAL A 227 -18.07 4.23 3.34
C VAL A 227 -16.86 4.76 2.57
N VAL A 228 -15.65 4.53 3.08
CA VAL A 228 -14.40 4.89 2.40
C VAL A 228 -14.29 4.15 1.07
N TRP A 229 -14.68 2.87 1.02
CA TRP A 229 -14.70 2.10 -0.22
C TRP A 229 -15.68 2.67 -1.26
N ILE A 230 -16.90 2.99 -0.84
CA ILE A 230 -17.95 3.60 -1.68
C ILE A 230 -17.46 4.94 -2.25
N THR A 231 -16.84 5.76 -1.42
CA THR A 231 -16.27 7.05 -1.82
C THR A 231 -15.19 6.86 -2.90
N ARG A 232 -14.25 5.93 -2.70
CA ARG A 232 -13.21 5.63 -3.69
C ARG A 232 -13.79 5.07 -4.99
N ALA A 233 -14.80 4.21 -4.92
CA ALA A 233 -15.46 3.64 -6.10
C ALA A 233 -16.22 4.69 -6.91
N THR A 234 -16.94 5.62 -6.25
CA THR A 234 -17.63 6.72 -6.93
C THR A 234 -16.68 7.76 -7.51
N MET A 235 -15.56 8.05 -6.84
CA MET A 235 -14.49 8.88 -7.39
C MET A 235 -13.90 8.27 -8.67
N LEU A 236 -13.60 6.97 -8.67
CA LEU A 236 -13.13 6.27 -9.87
C LEU A 236 -14.17 6.28 -10.99
N ALA A 237 -15.45 6.12 -10.67
CA ALA A 237 -16.53 6.23 -11.65
C ALA A 237 -16.58 7.64 -12.28
N SER A 238 -16.49 8.68 -11.45
CA SER A 238 -16.44 10.07 -11.92
C SER A 238 -15.23 10.31 -12.82
N TYR A 239 -14.09 9.75 -12.47
CA TYR A 239 -12.89 9.81 -13.29
C TYR A 239 -13.10 9.13 -14.66
N LEU A 240 -13.63 7.91 -14.68
CA LEU A 240 -13.92 7.16 -15.91
C LEU A 240 -14.93 7.89 -16.81
N LEU A 241 -15.90 8.61 -16.22
CA LEU A 241 -16.82 9.47 -16.97
C LEU A 241 -16.11 10.58 -17.73
N THR A 242 -15.10 11.24 -17.15
CA THR A 242 -14.31 12.27 -17.85
C THR A 242 -13.57 11.72 -19.06
N LYS A 243 -13.37 10.40 -19.12
CA LYS A 243 -12.73 9.68 -20.23
C LYS A 243 -13.73 8.97 -21.15
N ASN A 244 -15.02 9.30 -21.06
CA ASN A 244 -16.10 8.67 -21.82
C ASN A 244 -16.22 7.14 -21.64
N ARG A 245 -15.70 6.58 -20.54
CA ARG A 245 -15.78 5.16 -20.19
C ARG A 245 -17.06 4.86 -19.41
N PHE A 246 -18.20 5.09 -20.06
CA PHE A 246 -19.52 5.05 -19.45
C PHE A 246 -19.90 3.67 -18.89
N ARG A 247 -19.45 2.58 -19.52
CA ARG A 247 -19.81 1.23 -19.08
C ARG A 247 -19.13 0.89 -17.76
N GLU A 248 -17.84 1.16 -17.66
CA GLU A 248 -17.03 0.92 -16.48
C GLU A 248 -17.44 1.84 -15.33
N ALA A 249 -17.67 3.13 -15.61
CA ALA A 249 -18.21 4.06 -14.62
C ALA A 249 -19.54 3.56 -14.03
N ARG A 250 -20.46 3.07 -14.88
CA ARG A 250 -21.74 2.50 -14.43
C ARG A 250 -21.54 1.31 -13.50
N HIS A 251 -20.63 0.40 -13.83
CA HIS A 251 -20.35 -0.77 -12.99
C HIS A 251 -19.86 -0.37 -11.59
N HIS A 252 -18.97 0.63 -11.50
CA HIS A 252 -18.49 1.14 -10.22
C HIS A 252 -19.60 1.82 -9.40
N LEU A 253 -20.48 2.61 -10.04
CA LEU A 253 -21.63 3.21 -9.35
C LEU A 253 -22.63 2.15 -8.87
N CYS A 254 -22.93 1.13 -9.68
CA CYS A 254 -23.78 0.01 -9.27
C CYS A 254 -23.18 -0.74 -8.07
N ALA A 255 -21.87 -1.02 -8.09
CA ALA A 255 -21.20 -1.68 -6.98
C ALA A 255 -21.23 -0.84 -5.70
N ALA A 256 -20.98 0.47 -5.82
CA ALA A 256 -21.09 1.41 -4.70
C ALA A 256 -22.51 1.45 -4.11
N SER A 257 -23.54 1.52 -4.96
CA SER A 257 -24.94 1.46 -4.53
C SER A 257 -25.28 0.13 -3.84
N ALA A 258 -24.79 -1.00 -4.34
CA ALA A 258 -25.08 -2.32 -3.74
C ALA A 258 -24.48 -2.47 -2.33
N ILE A 259 -23.24 -2.01 -2.11
CA ILE A 259 -22.62 -2.03 -0.79
C ILE A 259 -23.33 -1.06 0.16
N LEU A 260 -23.74 0.09 -0.35
CA LEU A 260 -24.53 1.06 0.40
C LEU A 260 -25.85 0.42 0.87
N ASP A 261 -26.63 -0.18 -0.04
CA ASP A 261 -27.89 -0.84 0.31
C ASP A 261 -27.69 -1.97 1.33
N GLN A 262 -26.60 -2.74 1.24
CA GLN A 262 -26.24 -3.74 2.25
C GLN A 262 -26.03 -3.11 3.64
N LYS A 263 -25.32 -1.98 3.71
CA LYS A 263 -25.08 -1.24 4.96
C LYS A 263 -26.36 -0.61 5.52
N GLU A 264 -27.26 -0.15 4.66
CA GLU A 264 -28.56 0.36 5.06
C GLU A 264 -29.38 -0.71 5.79
N HIS A 265 -29.36 -1.94 5.27
CA HIS A 265 -30.00 -3.07 5.92
C HIS A 265 -29.38 -3.31 7.31
N GLU A 266 -28.05 -3.35 7.43
CA GLU A 266 -27.37 -3.54 8.72
C GLU A 266 -27.77 -2.49 9.78
N ILE A 267 -27.89 -1.21 9.38
CA ILE A 267 -28.28 -0.11 10.29
C ILE A 267 -29.76 -0.22 10.71
N ASN A 268 -30.64 -0.58 9.78
CA ASN A 268 -32.08 -0.68 10.04
C ASN A 268 -32.45 -1.83 10.97
N TYR A 269 -31.66 -2.91 11.00
CA TYR A 269 -31.87 -4.07 11.89
C TYR A 269 -31.08 -4.00 13.21
N SER A 270 -30.36 -2.90 13.48
CA SER A 270 -29.62 -2.71 14.73
C SER A 270 -30.55 -2.33 15.90
N GLU A 271 -30.40 -3.00 17.04
CA GLU A 271 -31.29 -2.89 18.21
C GLU A 271 -31.04 -1.66 19.12
N GLU A 272 -29.96 -0.90 18.91
CA GLU A 272 -29.60 0.27 19.72
C GLU A 272 -30.21 1.57 19.16
N PRO A 273 -31.24 2.18 19.76
CA PRO A 273 -32.02 3.25 19.12
C PRO A 273 -31.34 4.63 19.07
N ASP A 274 -30.57 5.01 20.10
CA ASP A 274 -30.03 6.37 20.25
C ASP A 274 -28.81 6.60 19.33
N VAL A 275 -27.94 5.59 19.20
CA VAL A 275 -26.80 5.57 18.27
C VAL A 275 -27.26 5.42 16.81
N ASN A 276 -28.50 4.95 16.59
CA ASN A 276 -29.05 4.72 15.26
C ASN A 276 -29.38 6.02 14.53
N GLU A 277 -29.82 7.07 15.23
CA GLU A 277 -30.29 8.29 14.57
C GLU A 277 -29.14 9.08 13.93
N GLU A 278 -28.01 9.22 14.61
CA GLU A 278 -26.82 9.90 14.08
C GLU A 278 -26.20 9.11 12.92
N ARG A 279 -26.03 7.78 13.08
CA ARG A 279 -25.57 6.89 12.01
C ARG A 279 -26.49 6.92 10.79
N ARG A 280 -27.81 7.01 10.97
CA ARG A 280 -28.76 7.17 9.85
C ARG A 280 -28.56 8.49 9.12
N LYS A 281 -28.29 9.58 9.83
CA LYS A 281 -28.03 10.90 9.21
C LYS A 281 -26.75 10.87 8.39
N GLU A 282 -25.65 10.34 8.93
CA GLU A 282 -24.39 10.14 8.20
C GLU A 282 -24.60 9.25 6.97
N PHE A 283 -25.34 8.16 7.13
CA PHE A 283 -25.63 7.24 6.05
C PHE A 283 -26.48 7.88 4.93
N GLN A 284 -27.49 8.68 5.27
CA GLN A 284 -28.27 9.45 4.30
C GLN A 284 -27.40 10.42 3.51
N GLN A 285 -26.39 11.03 4.15
CA GLN A 285 -25.43 11.89 3.47
C GLN A 285 -24.63 11.11 2.43
N HIS A 286 -24.10 9.93 2.77
CA HIS A 286 -23.41 9.07 1.80
C HIS A 286 -24.31 8.59 0.66
N ARG A 287 -25.59 8.31 0.94
CA ARG A 287 -26.58 8.01 -0.10
C ARG A 287 -26.80 9.17 -1.06
N ALA A 288 -26.90 10.39 -0.53
CA ALA A 288 -26.99 11.60 -1.33
C ALA A 288 -25.72 11.81 -2.19
N ASP A 289 -24.53 11.52 -1.64
CA ASP A 289 -23.27 11.60 -2.38
C ASP A 289 -23.24 10.62 -3.56
N VAL A 290 -23.62 9.36 -3.35
CA VAL A 290 -23.72 8.37 -4.45
C VAL A 290 -24.76 8.81 -5.49
N ALA A 291 -25.91 9.32 -5.06
CA ALA A 291 -26.95 9.84 -5.95
C ALA A 291 -26.45 11.03 -6.79
N LYS A 292 -25.63 11.92 -6.22
CA LYS A 292 -24.97 13.01 -6.95
C LYS A 292 -24.07 12.47 -8.07
N TYR A 293 -23.36 11.38 -7.86
CA TYR A 293 -22.55 10.76 -8.92
C TYR A 293 -23.40 10.07 -10.00
N TRP A 294 -24.55 9.48 -9.66
CA TRP A 294 -25.52 9.00 -10.64
C TRP A 294 -26.12 10.16 -11.48
N LEU A 295 -26.43 11.29 -10.84
CA LEU A 295 -26.89 12.48 -11.56
C LEU A 295 -25.81 12.98 -12.53
N LYS A 296 -24.55 13.07 -12.07
CA LYS A 296 -23.41 13.40 -12.95
C LYS A 296 -23.30 12.43 -14.12
N TYR A 297 -23.42 11.12 -13.89
CA TYR A 297 -23.42 10.10 -14.94
C TYR A 297 -24.46 10.39 -16.02
N CYS A 298 -25.71 10.63 -15.61
CA CYS A 298 -26.81 10.93 -16.52
C CYS A 298 -26.58 12.24 -17.30
N LEU A 299 -26.11 13.28 -16.63
CA LEU A 299 -25.81 14.57 -17.27
C LEU A 299 -24.68 14.46 -18.29
N PHE A 300 -23.60 13.73 -17.98
CA PHE A 300 -22.52 13.45 -18.93
C PHE A 300 -23.02 12.67 -20.14
N LEU A 301 -23.86 11.65 -19.93
CA LEU A 301 -24.42 10.85 -21.01
C LEU A 301 -25.32 11.69 -21.94
N LEU A 302 -26.17 12.54 -21.37
CA LEU A 302 -27.01 13.48 -22.13
C LEU A 302 -26.16 14.49 -22.91
N SER A 303 -25.14 15.04 -22.28
CA SER A 303 -24.21 15.99 -22.91
C SER A 303 -23.51 15.37 -24.12
N VAL A 304 -22.93 14.19 -23.97
CA VAL A 304 -22.26 13.47 -25.07
C VAL A 304 -23.24 13.08 -26.17
N SER A 305 -24.45 12.61 -25.82
CA SER A 305 -25.50 12.31 -26.80
C SER A 305 -25.90 13.54 -27.61
N LYS A 306 -26.11 14.68 -26.96
CA LYS A 306 -26.40 15.96 -27.61
C LYS A 306 -25.26 16.38 -28.54
N THR A 307 -24.01 16.33 -28.08
CA THR A 307 -22.84 16.70 -28.90
C THR A 307 -22.72 15.81 -30.14
N ARG A 308 -22.93 14.50 -29.99
CA ARG A 308 -22.94 13.56 -31.12
C ARG A 308 -24.04 13.90 -32.12
N MET A 309 -25.25 14.16 -31.64
CA MET A 309 -26.38 14.53 -32.49
C MET A 309 -26.11 15.85 -33.25
N MET A 310 -25.60 16.88 -32.57
CA MET A 310 -25.25 18.15 -33.22
C MET A 310 -24.12 17.96 -34.24
N GLY A 311 -23.10 17.15 -33.94
CA GLY A 311 -22.03 16.84 -34.89
C GLY A 311 -22.53 16.22 -36.20
N MET A 312 -23.60 15.42 -36.15
CA MET A 312 -24.23 14.86 -37.35
C MET A 312 -24.92 15.90 -38.23
N PHE A 313 -25.38 17.02 -37.65
CA PHE A 313 -26.09 18.07 -38.39
C PHE A 313 -25.16 19.15 -38.96
N TYR A 314 -23.99 19.37 -38.34
CA TYR A 314 -23.16 20.54 -38.64
C TYR A 314 -21.81 20.26 -39.34
N ASN A 315 -21.48 19.02 -39.70
CA ASN A 315 -20.31 18.59 -40.50
C ASN A 315 -18.89 19.11 -40.11
N GLU A 316 -18.74 19.94 -39.08
CA GLU A 316 -17.47 20.29 -38.43
C GLU A 316 -17.65 20.40 -36.91
N PRO A 317 -16.62 20.08 -36.10
CA PRO A 317 -16.64 20.28 -34.66
C PRO A 317 -16.62 21.80 -34.43
N ASN A 318 -17.79 22.34 -34.10
CA ASN A 318 -17.94 23.76 -33.81
C ASN A 318 -17.04 24.10 -32.59
N GLN A 319 -15.82 24.58 -32.83
CA GLN A 319 -14.86 25.02 -31.81
C GLN A 319 -15.49 26.04 -30.84
N PHE A 320 -16.49 26.77 -31.34
CA PHE A 320 -17.33 27.68 -30.56
C PHE A 320 -18.12 26.97 -29.43
N MET A 321 -18.53 25.72 -29.62
CA MET A 321 -19.29 24.95 -28.63
C MET A 321 -18.39 24.27 -27.59
N GLU A 322 -17.12 24.00 -27.89
CA GLU A 322 -16.20 23.46 -26.87
C GLU A 322 -16.02 24.46 -25.72
N HIS A 323 -15.90 25.76 -26.00
CA HIS A 323 -15.67 26.78 -24.97
C HIS A 323 -16.91 27.19 -24.17
N VAL A 324 -18.12 27.01 -24.71
CA VAL A 324 -19.37 27.39 -24.01
C VAL A 324 -19.90 26.26 -23.13
N TRP A 325 -19.58 25.00 -23.45
CA TRP A 325 -20.21 23.82 -22.84
C TRP A 325 -19.24 22.86 -22.14
N MET A 326 -17.92 23.00 -22.37
CA MET A 326 -16.87 22.36 -21.57
C MET A 326 -16.16 23.37 -20.68
N GLN A 327 -16.90 24.14 -19.86
CA GLN A 327 -16.35 24.33 -18.52
C GLN A 327 -16.38 22.92 -17.93
N PRO A 328 -15.22 22.25 -17.73
CA PRO A 328 -15.25 20.98 -17.06
C PRO A 328 -15.98 21.26 -15.76
N PHE A 329 -16.91 20.40 -15.34
CA PHE A 329 -17.00 20.18 -13.90
C PHE A 329 -15.56 19.92 -13.50
N GLN A 330 -14.88 20.92 -12.94
CA GLN A 330 -13.46 20.79 -12.66
C GLN A 330 -13.36 19.47 -11.92
N PRO A 331 -12.55 18.51 -12.43
CA PRO A 331 -12.22 17.35 -11.64
C PRO A 331 -11.87 17.93 -10.29
N TRP A 332 -12.56 17.49 -9.23
CA TRP A 332 -12.12 17.90 -7.90
C TRP A 332 -10.62 17.74 -7.88
N ASP A 333 -9.94 18.84 -7.59
CA ASP A 333 -8.50 18.88 -7.55
C ASP A 333 -8.07 17.73 -6.66
N PHE A 334 -7.57 16.65 -7.29
CA PHE A 334 -6.79 15.62 -6.61
C PHE A 334 -5.50 16.25 -6.00
N HIS A 335 -5.33 17.58 -6.14
CA HIS A 335 -4.35 18.44 -5.50
C HIS A 335 -4.70 18.86 -4.06
N ALA A 336 -5.85 18.47 -3.49
CA ALA A 336 -6.05 18.59 -2.04
C ALA A 336 -5.18 17.56 -1.31
N GLY A 337 -3.89 17.88 -1.18
CA GLY A 337 -3.03 17.45 -0.07
C GLY A 337 -2.68 15.97 0.04
N GLY A 338 -3.19 15.10 -0.84
CA GLY A 338 -3.06 13.65 -0.77
C GLY A 338 -1.62 13.16 -0.63
N HIS A 339 -1.11 13.14 0.60
CA HIS A 339 0.11 12.43 0.96
C HIS A 339 -0.17 10.95 0.65
N PRO A 340 0.85 10.11 0.40
CA PRO A 340 0.63 8.67 0.30
C PRO A 340 -0.15 8.10 1.50
N GLN A 341 -0.08 8.78 2.66
CA GLN A 341 -0.87 8.54 3.88
C GLN A 341 -2.38 8.81 3.73
N ASP A 342 -2.85 9.72 2.87
CA ASP A 342 -4.28 9.99 2.69
C ASP A 342 -4.99 8.92 1.84
N PHE A 343 -4.22 8.17 1.05
CA PHE A 343 -4.70 6.98 0.32
C PHE A 343 -4.54 5.69 1.14
N ALA A 344 -3.82 5.78 2.24
CA ALA A 344 -3.39 4.69 3.07
C ALA A 344 -4.06 4.77 4.44
N GLY A 345 -4.99 3.85 4.70
CA GLY A 345 -5.07 3.28 6.04
C GLY A 345 -3.82 2.43 6.34
N VAL A 346 -2.62 2.97 6.11
CA VAL A 346 -1.36 2.32 6.46
C VAL A 346 -1.28 2.46 7.97
N PRO A 347 -1.35 1.36 8.74
CA PRO A 347 -0.89 1.43 10.12
C PRO A 347 0.55 1.94 10.04
N GLN A 348 0.88 2.95 10.84
CA GLN A 348 2.27 3.38 11.00
C GLN A 348 3.11 2.13 11.26
N VAL A 349 3.90 1.71 10.26
CA VAL A 349 4.82 0.57 10.36
C VAL A 349 5.79 0.84 11.50
#